data_AF-A0A1Q2CTE4-F1
#
_entry.id   AF-A0A1Q2CTE4-F1
#
_cell.length_a   1.000
_cell.length_b   1.000
_cell.length_c   1.000
_cell.angle_alpha   90.00
_cell.angle_beta   90.00
_cell.angle_gamma   90.00
#
_symmetry.space_group_name_H-M   'P 1'
#
loop_
_entity.id
_entity.type
_entity.pdbx_description
1 polymer ?
#
loop_
_entity_poly.entity_id
_entity_poly.type
_entity_poly.pdbx_seq_one_letter_code
_entity_poly.pdbx_strand_id
1 'polypeptide(L)'
;MAAVLVAHAVISALQVLVLNPLAAIPGRGLAEIYAGVTASGESMSVPTVFAALALPLVLGAAVLAQTARSSLSRTTSTGLLLGLVAFSAVTYWFASGGPAMALADAYLISGAPYSPWWMVPAGLSLAALATLAIRARRDASR
;
A
#
# COMPACT_ATOMS: atom_id res chain seq x y z
N MET A 1 8.53 -8.61 10.67
CA MET A 1 7.20 -8.03 10.39
C MET A 1 7.24 -6.52 10.18
N ALA A 2 7.95 -5.74 11.00
CA ALA A 2 8.16 -4.30 10.74
C ALA A 2 8.74 -4.04 9.33
N ALA A 3 9.79 -4.77 8.97
CA ALA A 3 10.39 -4.71 7.63
C ALA A 3 9.40 -5.03 6.50
N VAL A 4 8.41 -5.91 6.75
CA VAL A 4 7.39 -6.27 5.74
C VAL A 4 6.42 -5.10 5.53
N LEU A 5 5.99 -4.43 6.61
CA LEU A 5 5.15 -3.24 6.51
C LEU A 5 5.89 -2.10 5.79
N VAL A 6 7.16 -1.88 6.11
CA VAL A 6 8.00 -0.87 5.43
C VAL A 6 8.17 -1.21 3.95
N ALA A 7 8.52 -2.47 3.63
CA ALA A 7 8.66 -2.91 2.25
C ALA A 7 7.35 -2.76 1.48
N HIS A 8 6.22 -3.13 2.09
CA HIS A 8 4.89 -2.97 1.48
C HIS A 8 4.60 -1.50 1.17
N ALA A 9 4.82 -0.59 2.13
CA ALA A 9 4.60 0.84 1.95
C ALA A 9 5.51 1.43 0.86
N VAL A 10 6.80 1.07 0.83
CA VAL A 10 7.76 1.55 -0.18
C VAL A 10 7.38 1.06 -1.58
N ILE A 11 7.12 -0.24 -1.72
CA ILE A 11 6.71 -0.82 -3.01
C ILE A 11 5.38 -0.23 -3.47
N SER A 12 4.43 -0.04 -2.56
CA SER A 12 3.15 0.62 -2.84
C SER A 12 3.34 2.05 -3.33
N ALA A 13 4.19 2.85 -2.68
CA ALA A 13 4.47 4.22 -3.08
C ALA A 13 5.14 4.27 -4.46
N LEU A 14 6.14 3.41 -4.71
CA LEU A 14 6.79 3.28 -6.01
C LEU A 14 5.79 2.87 -7.08
N GLN A 15 4.90 1.91 -6.77
CA GLN A 15 3.88 1.47 -7.71
C GLN A 15 2.94 2.62 -8.08
N VAL A 16 2.41 3.34 -7.10
CA VAL A 16 1.42 4.41 -7.32
C VAL A 16 2.03 5.64 -7.98
N LEU A 17 3.22 6.06 -7.55
CA LEU A 17 3.80 7.35 -7.93
C LEU A 17 4.82 7.27 -9.07
N VAL A 18 5.31 6.08 -9.40
CA VAL A 18 6.41 5.92 -10.38
C VAL A 18 6.08 4.87 -11.42
N LEU A 19 5.93 3.62 -11.02
CA LEU A 19 5.82 2.49 -11.96
C LEU A 19 4.50 2.53 -12.74
N ASN A 20 3.38 2.81 -12.07
CA ASN A 20 2.09 2.88 -12.72
C ASN A 20 1.99 4.08 -13.69
N PRO A 21 2.38 5.32 -13.33
CA PRO A 21 2.43 6.43 -14.29
C PRO A 21 3.29 6.13 -15.53
N LEU A 22 4.49 5.59 -15.34
CA LEU A 22 5.39 5.25 -16.46
C LEU A 22 4.81 4.16 -17.37
N ALA A 23 4.11 3.17 -16.80
CA ALA A 23 3.44 2.13 -17.58
C ALA A 23 2.16 2.65 -18.27
N ALA A 24 1.46 3.60 -17.65
CA ALA A 24 0.24 4.20 -18.17
C ALA A 24 0.50 5.03 -19.41
N ILE A 25 1.63 5.76 -19.45
CA ILE A 25 2.00 6.65 -20.56
C ILE A 25 3.37 6.26 -21.13
N PRO A 26 3.44 5.20 -21.97
CA PRO A 26 4.70 4.72 -22.52
C PRO A 26 5.44 5.81 -23.31
N GLY A 27 6.75 5.89 -23.10
CA GLY A 27 7.63 6.81 -23.84
C GLY A 27 7.71 8.24 -23.28
N ARG A 28 6.97 8.58 -22.22
CA ARG A 28 7.13 9.86 -21.51
C ARG A 28 7.94 9.72 -20.23
N GLY A 29 8.68 10.77 -19.89
CA GLY A 29 9.38 10.87 -18.61
C GLY A 29 8.41 11.16 -17.46
N LEU A 30 8.75 10.73 -16.24
CA LEU A 30 7.89 10.93 -15.07
C LEU A 30 7.57 12.41 -14.80
N ALA A 31 8.56 13.30 -14.98
CA ALA A 31 8.37 14.74 -14.82
C ALA A 31 7.39 15.31 -15.86
N GLU A 32 7.45 14.85 -17.11
CA GLU A 32 6.51 15.24 -18.17
C GLU A 32 5.10 14.76 -17.86
N ILE A 33 4.98 13.55 -17.29
CA ILE A 33 3.69 12.99 -16.89
C ILE A 33 3.05 13.87 -15.82
N TYR A 34 3.79 14.19 -14.76
CA TYR A 34 3.33 15.07 -13.68
C TYR A 34 2.99 16.48 -14.17
N ALA A 35 3.80 17.04 -15.08
CA ALA A 35 3.52 18.34 -15.68
C ALA A 35 2.21 18.32 -16.49
N GLY A 36 1.94 17.25 -17.23
CA GLY A 36 0.67 17.09 -17.95
C GLY A 36 -0.53 16.96 -17.01
N VAL A 37 -0.41 16.23 -15.90
CA VAL A 37 -1.45 16.17 -14.87
C VAL A 37 -1.75 17.57 -14.31
N THR A 38 -0.72 18.33 -13.95
CA THR A 38 -0.89 19.70 -13.45
C THR A 38 -1.46 20.66 -14.51
N ALA A 39 -1.05 20.52 -15.77
CA ALA A 39 -1.57 21.34 -16.87
C ALA A 39 -3.07 21.11 -17.13
N SER A 40 -3.57 19.92 -16.82
CA SER A 40 -5.01 19.58 -16.87
C SER A 40 -5.79 20.02 -15.63
N GLY A 41 -5.16 20.71 -14.67
CA GLY A 41 -5.79 21.13 -13.41
C GLY A 41 -5.90 20.02 -12.36
N GLU A 42 -5.33 18.85 -12.63
CA GLU A 42 -5.37 17.68 -11.77
C GLU A 42 -4.15 17.60 -10.83
N SER A 43 -4.23 16.71 -9.83
CA SER A 43 -3.14 16.51 -8.86
C SER A 43 -2.89 15.04 -8.56
N MET A 44 -1.61 14.66 -8.59
CA MET A 44 -1.14 13.34 -8.14
C MET A 44 -1.35 13.12 -6.63
N SER A 45 -1.84 14.10 -5.87
CA SER A 45 -2.26 13.95 -4.47
C SER A 45 -1.20 13.28 -3.58
N VAL A 46 0.09 13.56 -3.85
CA VAL A 46 1.25 12.90 -3.24
C VAL A 46 1.18 12.88 -1.69
N PRO A 47 0.78 13.98 -1.00
CA PRO A 47 0.64 13.95 0.46
C PRO A 47 -0.39 12.93 0.95
N THR A 48 -1.53 12.80 0.25
CA THR A 48 -2.59 11.84 0.56
C THR A 48 -2.11 10.40 0.36
N VAL A 49 -1.33 10.15 -0.70
CA VAL A 49 -0.69 8.83 -0.94
C VAL A 49 0.18 8.45 0.26
N PHE A 50 1.09 9.33 0.68
CA PHE A 50 1.95 9.03 1.82
C PHE A 50 1.18 8.92 3.15
N ALA A 51 0.18 9.76 3.38
CA ALA A 51 -0.66 9.68 4.58
C ALA A 51 -1.38 8.33 4.68
N ALA A 52 -1.98 7.87 3.58
CA ALA A 52 -2.65 6.57 3.53
C ALA A 52 -1.67 5.41 3.78
N LEU A 53 -0.50 5.42 3.12
CA LEU A 53 0.51 4.36 3.26
C LEU A 53 1.26 4.39 4.61
N ALA A 54 1.29 5.54 5.30
CA ALA A 54 1.89 5.65 6.62
C ALA A 54 1.04 5.02 7.74
N LEU A 55 -0.28 4.91 7.54
CA LEU A 55 -1.19 4.44 8.58
C LEU A 55 -0.84 3.04 9.13
N PRO A 56 -0.58 2.00 8.30
CA PRO A 56 -0.16 0.69 8.81
C PRO A 56 1.20 0.72 9.50
N LEU A 57 2.10 1.64 9.10
CA LEU A 57 3.41 1.82 9.74
C LEU A 57 3.28 2.36 11.15
N VAL A 58 2.47 3.41 11.33
CA VAL A 58 2.22 4.05 12.64
C VAL A 58 1.57 3.04 13.59
N LEU A 59 0.54 2.33 13.12
CA LEU A 59 -0.12 1.29 13.91
C LEU A 59 0.84 0.13 14.24
N GLY A 60 1.67 -0.27 13.28
CA GLY A 60 2.68 -1.32 13.48
C GLY A 60 3.73 -0.93 14.53
N ALA A 61 4.20 0.32 14.50
CA ALA A 61 5.10 0.87 15.50
C ALA A 61 4.45 0.88 16.90
N ALA A 62 3.18 1.26 17.00
CA ALA A 62 2.43 1.22 18.26
C ALA A 62 2.31 -0.21 18.82
N VAL A 63 2.04 -1.21 17.97
CA VAL A 63 2.01 -2.64 18.38
C VAL A 63 3.37 -3.08 18.90
N LEU A 64 4.46 -2.73 18.19
CA LEU A 64 5.82 -3.09 18.62
C LEU A 64 6.21 -2.41 19.93
N ALA A 65 5.86 -1.14 20.12
CA ALA A 65 6.10 -0.41 21.35
C ALA A 65 5.36 -1.07 22.55
N GLN A 66 4.09 -1.44 22.38
CA GLN A 66 3.33 -2.14 23.41
C GLN A 66 3.87 -3.55 23.69
N THR A 67 4.41 -4.23 22.68
CA THR A 67 5.08 -5.53 22.85
C THR A 67 6.37 -5.39 23.66
N ALA A 68 7.17 -4.37 23.36
CA ALA A 68 8.42 -4.08 24.07
C ALA A 68 8.19 -3.70 25.54
N ARG A 69 7.03 -3.10 25.85
CA ARG A 69 6.58 -2.80 27.21
C ARG A 69 5.93 -3.99 27.93
N SER A 70 5.92 -5.18 27.33
CA SER A 70 5.26 -6.39 27.85
C SER A 70 3.74 -6.24 28.05
N SER A 71 3.11 -5.23 27.44
CA SER A 71 1.64 -5.01 27.49
C SER A 71 0.88 -5.93 26.54
N LEU A 72 1.57 -6.46 25.51
CA LEU A 72 1.02 -7.43 24.56
C LEU A 72 1.89 -8.69 24.52
N SER A 73 1.23 -9.85 24.48
CA SER A 73 1.92 -11.12 24.24
C SER A 73 2.51 -11.15 22.83
N ARG A 74 3.65 -11.83 22.64
CA ARG A 74 4.27 -12.02 21.31
C ARG A 74 3.30 -12.63 20.29
N THR A 75 2.43 -13.52 20.77
CA THR A 75 1.36 -14.19 20.01
C THR A 75 0.36 -13.16 19.48
N THR A 76 -0.18 -12.33 20.36
CA THR A 76 -1.12 -11.26 20.01
C THR A 76 -0.48 -10.26 19.04
N SER A 77 0.73 -9.81 19.33
CA SER A 77 1.45 -8.86 18.48
C SER A 77 1.71 -9.40 17.07
N THR A 78 2.03 -10.69 16.95
CA THR A 78 2.22 -11.32 15.65
C THR A 78 0.91 -11.32 14.84
N GLY A 79 -0.22 -11.66 15.48
CA GLY A 79 -1.53 -11.61 14.85
C GLY A 79 -1.91 -10.21 14.38
N LEU A 80 -1.72 -9.19 15.23
CA LEU A 80 -1.98 -7.79 14.89
C LEU A 80 -1.12 -7.30 13.73
N LEU A 81 0.18 -7.61 13.73
CA LEU A 81 1.07 -7.17 12.66
C LEU A 81 0.77 -7.88 11.33
N LEU A 82 0.37 -9.16 11.34
CA LEU A 82 -0.15 -9.84 10.15
C LEU A 82 -1.43 -9.17 9.63
N GLY A 83 -2.35 -8.84 10.55
CA GLY A 83 -3.55 -8.09 10.23
C GLY A 83 -3.25 -6.74 9.58
N LEU A 84 -2.22 -6.03 10.05
CA LEU A 84 -1.79 -4.75 9.46
C LEU A 84 -1.19 -4.91 8.07
N VAL A 85 -0.40 -5.98 7.82
CA VAL A 85 0.11 -6.25 6.45
C VAL A 85 -1.05 -6.60 5.50
N ALA A 86 -2.05 -7.36 5.96
CA ALA A 86 -3.25 -7.63 5.19
C ALA A 86 -4.04 -6.35 4.91
N PHE A 87 -4.26 -5.52 5.94
CA PHE A 87 -4.93 -4.23 5.86
C PHE A 87 -4.21 -3.23 4.93
N SER A 88 -2.91 -3.42 4.70
CA SER A 88 -2.13 -2.56 3.80
C SER A 88 -2.64 -2.59 2.35
N ALA A 89 -3.37 -3.63 1.93
CA ALA A 89 -4.08 -3.66 0.65
C ALA A 89 -5.17 -2.58 0.57
N VAL A 90 -5.90 -2.34 1.66
CA VAL A 90 -6.95 -1.33 1.74
C VAL A 90 -6.32 0.07 1.66
N THR A 91 -5.25 0.32 2.42
CA THR A 91 -4.55 1.60 2.37
C THR A 91 -3.88 1.85 1.02
N TYR A 92 -3.36 0.80 0.37
CA TYR A 92 -2.86 0.88 -1.01
C TYR A 92 -3.97 1.28 -1.98
N TRP A 93 -5.15 0.66 -1.88
CA TRP A 93 -6.30 0.99 -2.74
C TRP A 93 -6.69 2.47 -2.59
N PHE A 94 -6.85 2.96 -1.36
CA PHE A 94 -7.09 4.38 -1.10
C PHE A 94 -5.97 5.29 -1.62
N ALA A 95 -4.71 4.92 -1.42
CA ALA A 95 -3.56 5.68 -1.90
C ALA A 95 -3.51 5.75 -3.43
N SER A 96 -3.98 4.72 -4.13
CA SER A 96 -3.93 4.64 -5.59
C SER A 96 -5.04 5.42 -6.31
N GLY A 97 -6.19 5.63 -5.65
CA GLY A 97 -7.39 6.16 -6.29
C GLY A 97 -7.23 7.58 -6.88
N GLY A 98 -6.71 8.52 -6.09
CA GLY A 98 -6.47 9.89 -6.55
C GLY A 98 -5.52 9.97 -7.75
N PRO A 99 -4.29 9.43 -7.65
CA PRO A 99 -3.37 9.34 -8.78
C PRO A 99 -3.94 8.65 -10.02
N ALA A 100 -4.72 7.58 -9.85
CA ALA A 100 -5.32 6.85 -10.96
C ALA A 100 -6.37 7.70 -11.70
N MET A 101 -7.23 8.42 -10.98
CA MET A 101 -8.19 9.35 -11.56
C MET A 101 -7.49 10.53 -12.24
N ALA A 102 -6.51 11.14 -11.58
CA ALA A 102 -5.75 12.27 -12.13
C ALA A 102 -5.07 11.91 -13.46
N LEU A 103 -4.51 10.69 -13.57
CA LEU A 103 -3.95 10.19 -14.83
C LEU A 103 -5.04 9.91 -15.87
N ALA A 104 -6.16 9.32 -15.46
CA ALA A 104 -7.29 9.03 -16.34
C ALA A 104 -7.83 10.31 -16.99
N ASP A 105 -8.04 11.35 -16.20
CA ASP A 105 -8.60 12.62 -16.64
C ASP A 105 -7.58 13.43 -17.48
N ALA A 106 -6.30 13.45 -17.07
CA ALA A 106 -5.28 14.19 -17.80
C ALA A 106 -4.91 13.59 -19.16
N TYR A 107 -4.99 12.27 -19.30
CA TYR A 107 -4.53 11.56 -20.50
C TYR A 107 -5.64 10.82 -21.26
N LEU A 108 -6.89 10.92 -20.80
CA LEU A 108 -8.05 10.24 -21.37
C LEU A 108 -7.85 8.71 -21.45
N ILE A 109 -7.25 8.16 -20.40
CA ILE A 109 -7.01 6.73 -20.23
C ILE A 109 -7.91 6.17 -19.12
N SER A 110 -7.96 4.85 -18.95
CA SER A 110 -8.67 4.27 -17.81
C SER A 110 -7.90 4.49 -16.49
N GLY A 111 -8.58 4.50 -15.35
CA GLY A 111 -7.94 4.49 -14.02
C GLY A 111 -7.43 3.11 -13.57
N ALA A 112 -7.33 2.15 -14.48
CA ALA A 112 -6.88 0.80 -14.17
C ALA A 112 -5.36 0.77 -13.84
N PRO A 113 -4.88 -0.26 -13.12
CA PRO A 113 -3.44 -0.45 -12.96
C PRO A 113 -2.81 -0.93 -14.28
N TYR A 114 -1.79 -0.20 -14.75
CA TYR A 114 -1.04 -0.50 -15.98
C TYR A 114 0.25 -1.28 -15.70
N SER A 115 0.89 -1.04 -14.54
CA SER A 115 2.14 -1.71 -14.18
C SER A 115 1.85 -3.03 -13.44
N PRO A 116 2.35 -4.20 -13.89
CA PRO A 116 2.08 -5.50 -13.27
C PRO A 116 2.63 -5.62 -11.83
N TRP A 117 3.50 -4.70 -11.42
CA TRP A 117 4.04 -4.64 -10.06
C TRP A 117 2.99 -4.35 -8.99
N TRP A 118 1.75 -3.96 -9.37
CA TRP A 118 0.61 -3.91 -8.44
C TRP A 118 0.35 -5.26 -7.75
N MET A 119 0.74 -6.37 -8.38
CA MET A 119 0.57 -7.71 -7.84
C MET A 119 1.42 -7.97 -6.60
N VAL A 120 2.54 -7.26 -6.42
CA VAL A 120 3.45 -7.46 -5.29
C VAL A 120 2.82 -7.05 -3.95
N PRO A 121 2.35 -5.80 -3.75
CA PRO A 121 1.67 -5.43 -2.51
C PRO A 121 0.38 -6.23 -2.30
N ALA A 122 -0.35 -6.57 -3.37
CA ALA A 122 -1.53 -7.43 -3.28
C ALA A 122 -1.16 -8.85 -2.78
N GLY A 123 -0.12 -9.45 -3.33
CA GLY A 123 0.37 -10.78 -2.93
C GLY A 123 0.87 -10.82 -1.48
N LEU A 124 1.59 -9.78 -1.04
CA LEU A 124 2.02 -9.64 0.37
C LEU A 124 0.83 -9.58 1.32
N SER A 125 -0.18 -8.79 1.00
CA SER A 125 -1.40 -8.67 1.82
C SER A 125 -2.21 -9.97 1.84
N LEU A 126 -2.35 -10.64 0.70
CA LEU A 126 -3.02 -11.95 0.62
C LEU A 126 -2.29 -13.03 1.43
N ALA A 127 -0.96 -13.09 1.32
CA ALA A 127 -0.16 -14.04 2.08
C ALA A 127 -0.27 -13.80 3.59
N ALA A 128 -0.27 -12.53 4.02
CA ALA A 128 -0.48 -12.18 5.42
C ALA A 128 -1.87 -12.56 5.92
N LEU A 129 -2.91 -12.31 5.13
CA LEU A 129 -4.29 -12.68 5.45
C LEU A 129 -4.45 -14.21 5.55
N ALA A 130 -3.91 -14.96 4.60
CA ALA A 130 -3.93 -16.42 4.61
C ALA A 130 -3.22 -16.97 5.85
N THR A 131 -2.04 -16.44 6.17
CA THR A 131 -1.28 -16.82 7.37
C THR A 131 -2.06 -16.54 8.65
N LEU A 132 -2.72 -15.38 8.73
CA LEU A 132 -3.57 -15.01 9.86
C LEU A 132 -4.77 -15.96 10.00
N ALA A 133 -5.45 -16.28 8.89
CA ALA A 133 -6.59 -17.21 8.89
C ALA A 133 -6.18 -18.63 9.31
N ILE A 134 -5.05 -19.13 8.80
CA ILE A 134 -4.49 -20.44 9.19
C ILE A 134 -4.20 -20.46 10.69
N ARG A 135 -3.60 -19.40 11.22
CA ARG A 135 -3.32 -19.26 12.64
C ARG A 135 -4.60 -19.28 13.48
N ALA A 136 -5.59 -18.44 13.14
CA ALA A 136 -6.85 -18.36 13.87
C ALA A 136 -7.58 -19.71 13.91
N ARG A 137 -7.54 -20.48 12.81
CA ARG A 137 -8.10 -21.84 12.77
C ARG A 137 -7.40 -22.81 13.72
N ARG A 138 -6.06 -22.76 13.81
CA ARG A 138 -5.28 -23.61 14.72
C ARG A 138 -5.58 -23.30 16.18
N ASP A 139 -5.74 -22.02 16.50
CA ASP A 139 -6.05 -21.58 17.86
C ASP A 139 -7.47 -22.02 18.28
N ALA A 140 -8.43 -22.08 17.35
CA ALA A 140 -9.79 -22.56 17.61
C ALA A 140 -9.91 -24.10 17.72
N SER A 141 -8.92 -24.86 17.26
CA SER A 141 -8.90 -26.32 17.32
C SER A 141 -8.21 -26.90 18.57
N ARG A 142 -7.75 -26.03 19.47
CA ARG A 142 -7.10 -26.39 20.75
C ARG A 142 -8.06 -26.13 21.90
#